data_AF-A0A2T1FBA5-F1
#
_entry.id   AF-A0A2T1FBA5-F1
#
_cell.length_a   1.000
_cell.length_b   1.000
_cell.length_c   1.000
_cell.angle_alpha   90.00
_cell.angle_beta   90.00
_cell.angle_gamma   90.00
#
_symmetry.space_group_name_H-M   'P 1'
#
loop_
_entity.id
_entity.type
_entity.pdbx_description
1 polymer ?
#
loop_
_entity_poly.entity_id
_entity_poly.type
_entity_poly.pdbx_seq_one_letter_code
_entity_poly.pdbx_strand_id
1 'polypeptide(L)'
;MSSRISLWVGLIGVAATIPLVQTVAVALSPVEVQKIAKQVTVQITGCGFGSGAIVRKEGSTYTVLTVAHAVKKSGCQVTTPDDTQYQVANIKTFPNQVDLAIFTFTSSKNYPVAKLIDNSDAVDAGETVYVSGYPLSSTISNSIFAFVKGDVVSNSSTKQQGKGYSLIYSNNTLPGHSGGPVWNDKGEVIAIHGQGDVDTKLEKTMNDGVRVKTGFNLGITVNTFVKLATAAGIGGYTPVVVTAKPKPVEDLIASAVLKESKGDYRGIVTDMDRAISLRERSPNSIDFQTARIYYIRGIAKSKLNDAQGALADFDRAIQINPNSAPVYNHRGVLKMDKLKDTQGALVDYNRAIQIDANAADAYNNRGILKNYKLNDTQGALTDYNRAIQIDPNHAFAYYNRGNLKTDKLNDTQGALADFDRAIQINPNYAPTYNNRGNLKTDKLNDTQGALADFDRAIQINPNHAFAFKNRGKLKYAQKNFQGALADFNRAIQIDPNYVDAYSSRGALKFITLKDFQGALADFDRAIQLDSNKALFYHLRGILKTHKLKDPQGALADYNRAIEIDPNYADAYYYRGILKKDELKDRSGAINDLQQATKLFQQQGKDRDYQDAIDLLKKWQ
;
A
#
# COMPACT_ATOMS: atom_id res chain seq x y z
N MET A 1 25.13 88.81 -38.16
CA MET A 1 24.20 87.93 -37.42
C MET A 1 23.17 87.40 -38.40
N SER A 2 23.06 86.06 -38.48
CA SER A 2 21.89 85.21 -38.82
C SER A 2 21.01 85.54 -40.04
N SER A 3 20.59 84.63 -40.91
CA SER A 3 20.90 83.22 -41.19
C SER A 3 20.30 82.90 -42.57
N ARG A 4 20.90 81.95 -43.30
CA ARG A 4 20.33 81.37 -44.53
C ARG A 4 19.56 80.11 -44.16
N ILE A 5 18.34 79.99 -44.68
CA ILE A 5 17.45 78.84 -44.51
C ILE A 5 17.86 77.74 -45.49
N SER A 6 18.15 76.55 -44.96
CA SER A 6 18.39 75.32 -45.73
C SER A 6 17.21 74.38 -45.52
N LEU A 7 16.52 74.01 -46.61
CA LEU A 7 15.47 72.98 -46.61
C LEU A 7 16.10 71.58 -46.46
N TRP A 8 15.60 70.79 -45.51
CA TRP A 8 15.83 69.35 -45.42
C TRP A 8 14.60 68.61 -45.95
N VAL A 9 14.81 67.72 -46.93
CA VAL A 9 13.80 66.76 -47.41
C VAL A 9 13.94 65.49 -46.58
N GLY A 10 12.93 65.20 -45.74
CA GLY A 10 12.84 63.96 -44.97
C GLY A 10 12.13 62.86 -45.77
N LEU A 11 12.86 61.79 -46.07
CA LEU A 11 12.30 60.52 -46.57
C LEU A 11 11.63 59.76 -45.41
N ILE A 12 10.30 59.64 -45.46
CA ILE A 12 9.54 58.77 -44.55
C ILE A 12 9.58 57.35 -45.13
N GLY A 13 10.39 56.48 -44.54
CA GLY A 13 10.35 55.04 -44.79
C GLY A 13 9.20 54.39 -44.03
N VAL A 14 8.21 53.85 -44.74
CA VAL A 14 7.14 53.05 -44.15
C VAL A 14 7.68 51.65 -43.89
N ALA A 15 7.93 51.31 -42.63
CA ALA A 15 8.25 49.95 -42.21
C ALA A 15 6.97 49.11 -42.23
N ALA A 16 6.83 48.25 -43.25
CA ALA A 16 5.80 47.22 -43.28
C ALA A 16 6.14 46.16 -42.23
N THR A 17 5.37 46.13 -41.13
CA THR A 17 5.42 45.05 -40.15
C THR A 17 4.67 43.86 -40.73
N ILE A 18 5.39 42.80 -41.10
CA ILE A 18 4.78 41.51 -41.41
C ILE A 18 4.42 40.88 -40.04
N PRO A 19 3.13 40.67 -39.72
CA PRO A 19 2.79 39.96 -38.50
C PRO A 19 3.31 38.53 -38.61
N LEU A 20 4.22 38.14 -37.71
CA LEU A 20 4.55 36.74 -37.51
C LEU A 20 3.26 36.04 -37.05
N VAL A 21 2.65 35.26 -37.93
CA VAL A 21 1.63 34.29 -37.54
C VAL A 21 2.34 33.23 -36.71
N GLN A 22 2.30 33.36 -35.38
CA GLN A 22 2.71 32.29 -34.48
C GLN A 22 1.76 31.11 -34.72
N THR A 23 2.25 30.05 -35.33
CA THR A 23 1.54 28.78 -35.39
C THR A 23 1.45 28.25 -33.96
N VAL A 24 0.27 28.32 -33.36
CA VAL A 24 0.01 27.69 -32.06
C VAL A 24 0.10 26.19 -32.31
N ALA A 25 1.16 25.54 -31.81
CA ALA A 25 1.29 24.10 -31.87
C ALA A 25 0.09 23.46 -31.18
N VAL A 26 -0.74 22.75 -31.94
CA VAL A 26 -1.96 22.10 -31.47
C VAL A 26 -1.59 20.89 -30.61
N ALA A 27 -2.21 20.76 -29.43
CA ALA A 27 -2.04 19.59 -28.57
C ALA A 27 -2.47 18.31 -29.32
N LEU A 28 -1.67 17.25 -29.21
CA LEU A 28 -1.98 15.94 -29.77
C LEU A 28 -3.02 15.23 -28.91
N SER A 29 -3.81 14.36 -29.54
CA SER A 29 -4.67 13.44 -28.82
C SER A 29 -3.84 12.44 -28.00
N PRO A 30 -4.39 11.88 -26.90
CA PRO A 30 -3.69 10.85 -26.11
C PRO A 30 -3.24 9.64 -26.95
N VAL A 31 -3.99 9.29 -27.99
CA VAL A 31 -3.69 8.16 -28.89
C VAL A 31 -2.47 8.48 -29.77
N GLU A 32 -2.35 9.71 -30.24
CA GLU A 32 -1.19 10.17 -31.03
C GLU A 32 0.07 10.20 -30.16
N VAL A 33 -0.01 10.74 -28.95
CA VAL A 33 1.11 10.71 -27.99
C VAL A 33 1.50 9.28 -27.67
N GLN A 34 0.53 8.38 -27.44
CA GLN A 34 0.80 6.96 -27.21
C GLN A 34 1.54 6.31 -28.39
N LYS A 35 1.15 6.64 -29.62
CA LYS A 35 1.80 6.11 -30.84
C LYS A 35 3.26 6.56 -30.93
N ILE A 36 3.53 7.84 -30.66
CA ILE A 36 4.91 8.37 -30.60
C ILE A 36 5.69 7.66 -29.49
N ALA A 37 5.12 7.59 -28.28
CA ALA A 37 5.75 6.99 -27.12
C ALA A 37 6.13 5.52 -27.36
N LYS A 38 5.25 4.74 -27.99
CA LYS A 38 5.49 3.32 -28.30
C LYS A 38 6.67 3.12 -29.24
N GLN A 39 6.91 4.03 -30.19
CA GLN A 39 7.96 3.90 -31.20
C GLN A 39 9.38 4.19 -30.69
N VAL A 40 9.52 4.76 -29.49
CA VAL A 40 10.83 5.20 -28.98
C VAL A 40 11.13 4.72 -27.57
N THR A 41 10.14 4.15 -26.87
CA THR A 41 10.33 3.55 -25.55
C THR A 41 10.91 2.14 -25.71
N VAL A 42 11.97 1.83 -24.97
CA VAL A 42 12.61 0.51 -24.95
C VAL A 42 12.46 -0.16 -23.60
N GLN A 43 12.52 -1.49 -23.57
CA GLN A 43 12.58 -2.27 -22.35
C GLN A 43 14.03 -2.63 -22.01
N ILE A 44 14.40 -2.56 -20.73
CA ILE A 44 15.71 -2.96 -20.21
C ILE A 44 15.55 -4.23 -19.37
N THR A 45 16.34 -5.26 -19.67
CA THR A 45 16.33 -6.57 -19.00
C THR A 45 17.75 -7.09 -18.77
N GLY A 46 17.88 -8.29 -18.20
CA GLY A 46 19.17 -8.99 -17.98
C GLY A 46 19.95 -8.51 -16.76
N CYS A 47 19.96 -7.20 -16.49
CA CYS A 47 20.70 -6.57 -15.38
C CYS A 47 19.79 -5.90 -14.33
N GLY A 48 18.50 -6.19 -14.40
CA GLY A 48 17.44 -5.45 -13.72
C GLY A 48 16.22 -5.41 -14.62
N PHE A 49 15.26 -4.57 -14.26
CA PHE A 49 14.08 -4.31 -15.08
C PHE A 49 13.83 -2.81 -15.09
N GLY A 50 13.58 -2.28 -16.27
CA GLY A 50 13.29 -0.88 -16.45
C GLY A 50 12.90 -0.57 -17.88
N SER A 51 12.78 0.72 -18.14
CA SER A 51 12.46 1.27 -19.44
C SER A 51 13.49 2.34 -19.81
N GLY A 52 13.48 2.77 -21.06
CA GLY A 52 14.33 3.85 -21.55
C GLY A 52 13.69 4.57 -22.72
N ALA A 53 14.24 5.72 -23.09
CA ALA A 53 13.85 6.45 -24.29
C ALA A 53 15.04 6.52 -25.27
N ILE A 54 14.82 6.18 -26.54
CA ILE A 54 15.81 6.44 -27.60
C ILE A 54 15.86 7.95 -27.83
N VAL A 55 16.96 8.59 -27.45
CA VAL A 55 17.11 10.07 -27.47
C VAL A 55 18.11 10.56 -28.51
N ARG A 56 18.86 9.65 -29.14
CA ARG A 56 19.81 10.00 -30.20
C ARG A 56 20.12 8.83 -31.11
N LYS A 57 20.46 9.15 -32.37
CA LYS A 57 21.03 8.23 -33.35
C LYS A 57 22.26 8.87 -34.01
N GLU A 58 23.35 8.12 -34.09
CA GLU A 58 24.57 8.47 -34.83
C GLU A 58 25.01 7.25 -35.66
N GLY A 59 24.83 7.31 -36.98
CA GLY A 59 25.03 6.14 -37.84
C GLY A 59 24.10 4.99 -37.43
N SER A 60 24.69 3.83 -37.11
CA SER A 60 23.99 2.65 -36.58
C SER A 60 23.87 2.62 -35.05
N THR A 61 24.44 3.60 -34.35
CA THR A 61 24.48 3.64 -32.88
C THR A 61 23.32 4.47 -32.35
N TYR A 62 22.55 3.90 -31.43
CA TYR A 62 21.45 4.56 -30.73
C TYR A 62 21.84 4.84 -29.28
N THR A 63 21.52 6.03 -28.77
CA THR A 63 21.65 6.36 -27.35
C THR A 63 20.28 6.28 -26.69
N VAL A 64 20.22 5.57 -25.57
CA VAL A 64 19.04 5.47 -24.72
C VAL A 64 19.28 6.24 -23.44
N LEU A 65 18.35 7.10 -23.06
CA LEU A 65 18.28 7.77 -21.77
C LEU A 65 17.38 6.97 -20.82
N THR A 66 17.87 6.74 -19.60
CA THR A 66 17.17 5.97 -18.56
C THR A 66 17.62 6.45 -17.17
N VAL A 67 17.14 5.77 -16.13
CA VAL A 67 17.62 5.96 -14.75
C VAL A 67 18.82 5.08 -14.44
N ALA A 68 19.73 5.57 -13.60
CA ALA A 68 20.97 4.84 -13.28
C ALA A 68 20.68 3.49 -12.62
N HIS A 69 19.70 3.43 -11.73
CA HIS A 69 19.36 2.18 -11.05
C HIS A 69 18.81 1.07 -11.95
N ALA A 70 18.30 1.37 -13.15
CA ALA A 70 17.84 0.37 -14.11
C ALA A 70 19.00 -0.40 -14.77
N VAL A 71 20.21 0.16 -14.76
CA VAL A 71 21.40 -0.36 -15.46
C VAL A 71 22.60 -0.55 -14.52
N LYS A 72 22.35 -0.78 -13.23
CA LYS A 72 23.40 -0.93 -12.20
C LYS A 72 24.20 -2.22 -12.27
N LYS A 73 23.61 -3.30 -12.82
CA LYS A 73 24.28 -4.62 -12.91
C LYS A 73 24.86 -4.82 -14.30
N SER A 74 25.80 -5.74 -14.44
CA SER A 74 26.33 -6.17 -15.74
C SER A 74 25.33 -7.06 -16.49
N GLY A 75 25.53 -7.22 -17.80
CA GLY A 75 24.70 -8.11 -18.64
C GLY A 75 23.37 -7.49 -19.09
N CYS A 76 23.28 -6.16 -19.14
CA CYS A 76 22.07 -5.47 -19.59
C CYS A 76 21.75 -5.79 -21.06
N GLN A 77 20.48 -6.04 -21.32
CA GLN A 77 19.92 -6.15 -22.66
C GLN A 77 18.85 -5.08 -22.86
N VAL A 78 18.68 -4.65 -24.10
CA VAL A 78 17.62 -3.71 -24.48
C VAL A 78 16.74 -4.36 -25.53
N THR A 79 15.42 -4.31 -25.32
CA THR A 79 14.42 -4.75 -26.29
C THR A 79 13.77 -3.52 -26.90
N THR A 80 13.81 -3.42 -28.23
CA THR A 80 13.24 -2.30 -29.00
C THR A 80 11.74 -2.48 -29.26
N PRO A 81 11.02 -1.45 -29.74
CA PRO A 81 9.57 -1.50 -29.97
C PRO A 81 9.07 -2.58 -30.95
N ASP A 82 9.97 -3.16 -31.74
CA ASP A 82 9.71 -4.26 -32.67
C ASP A 82 10.14 -5.62 -32.09
N ASP A 83 10.28 -5.69 -30.76
CA ASP A 83 10.66 -6.86 -29.96
C ASP A 83 12.06 -7.41 -30.27
N THR A 84 12.93 -6.64 -30.92
CA THR A 84 14.32 -7.04 -31.18
C THR A 84 15.20 -6.78 -29.97
N GLN A 85 15.99 -7.78 -29.56
CA GLN A 85 16.95 -7.64 -28.46
C GLN A 85 18.36 -7.26 -28.96
N TYR A 86 18.98 -6.33 -28.25
CA TYR A 86 20.37 -5.91 -28.46
C TYR A 86 21.14 -5.92 -27.15
N GLN A 87 22.46 -6.12 -27.24
CA GLN A 87 23.36 -5.94 -26.11
C GLN A 87 23.56 -4.45 -25.81
N VAL A 88 23.52 -4.12 -24.53
CA VAL A 88 23.80 -2.76 -24.06
C VAL A 88 25.30 -2.53 -23.97
N ALA A 89 25.76 -1.38 -24.46
CA ALA A 89 27.15 -0.94 -24.41
C ALA A 89 27.27 0.49 -23.86
N ASN A 90 28.49 0.89 -23.48
CA ASN A 90 28.84 2.27 -23.10
C ASN A 90 27.91 2.91 -22.05
N ILE A 91 27.56 2.17 -21.00
CA ILE A 91 26.76 2.70 -19.89
C ILE A 91 27.54 3.84 -19.22
N LYS A 92 26.95 5.04 -19.18
CA LYS A 92 27.49 6.21 -18.47
C LYS A 92 26.47 6.70 -17.46
N THR A 93 26.90 6.85 -16.21
CA THR A 93 26.14 7.50 -15.14
C THR A 93 26.60 8.95 -14.96
N PHE A 94 25.78 9.77 -14.32
CA PHE A 94 26.07 11.19 -14.11
C PHE A 94 26.55 11.49 -12.67
N PRO A 95 27.33 12.57 -12.46
CA PRO A 95 27.86 12.92 -11.15
C PRO A 95 26.78 13.36 -10.13
N ASN A 96 27.20 13.61 -8.89
CA ASN A 96 26.36 14.12 -7.79
C ASN A 96 25.19 13.22 -7.39
N GLN A 97 25.32 11.90 -7.62
CA GLN A 97 24.30 10.90 -7.31
C GLN A 97 22.98 11.08 -8.07
N VAL A 98 22.97 11.86 -9.16
CA VAL A 98 21.79 12.00 -10.02
C VAL A 98 21.45 10.63 -10.61
N ASP A 99 20.21 10.20 -10.44
CA ASP A 99 19.76 8.86 -10.83
C ASP A 99 19.42 8.77 -12.32
N LEU A 100 20.33 9.27 -13.17
CA LEU A 100 20.27 9.19 -14.62
C LEU A 100 21.45 8.38 -15.16
N ALA A 101 21.19 7.67 -16.25
CA ALA A 101 22.22 7.05 -17.07
C ALA A 101 21.86 7.14 -18.54
N ILE A 102 22.90 7.07 -19.37
CA ILE A 102 22.74 6.74 -20.78
C ILE A 102 23.46 5.44 -21.09
N PHE A 103 23.00 4.76 -22.13
CA PHE A 103 23.74 3.66 -22.73
C PHE A 103 23.53 3.66 -24.24
N THR A 104 24.29 2.84 -24.95
CA THR A 104 24.17 2.69 -26.40
C THR A 104 23.88 1.26 -26.82
N PHE A 105 23.23 1.09 -27.96
CA PHE A 105 23.16 -0.18 -28.70
C PHE A 105 23.31 0.08 -30.20
N THR A 106 23.71 -0.94 -30.96
CA THR A 106 23.93 -0.81 -32.40
C THR A 106 22.89 -1.61 -33.17
N SER A 107 22.28 -1.00 -34.19
CA SER A 107 21.31 -1.66 -35.06
C SER A 107 21.36 -1.12 -36.48
N SER A 108 21.15 -2.01 -37.46
CA SER A 108 20.90 -1.65 -38.86
C SER A 108 19.45 -1.21 -39.11
N LYS A 109 18.53 -1.51 -38.19
CA LYS A 109 17.13 -1.06 -38.26
C LYS A 109 17.02 0.43 -37.95
N ASN A 110 15.95 1.06 -38.44
CA ASN A 110 15.67 2.47 -38.19
C ASN A 110 14.62 2.65 -37.08
N TYR A 111 15.04 3.18 -35.94
CA TYR A 111 14.14 3.54 -34.84
C TYR A 111 14.00 5.06 -34.75
N PRO A 112 12.78 5.60 -34.55
CA PRO A 112 12.61 7.02 -34.28
C PRO A 112 13.32 7.45 -33.00
N VAL A 113 13.61 8.75 -32.92
CA VAL A 113 14.24 9.38 -31.75
C VAL A 113 13.21 10.26 -31.06
N ALA A 114 13.10 10.15 -29.74
CA ALA A 114 12.21 10.94 -28.93
C ALA A 114 12.61 12.43 -28.99
N LYS A 115 11.63 13.30 -29.25
CA LYS A 115 11.84 14.76 -29.16
C LYS A 115 11.87 15.15 -27.68
N LEU A 116 12.96 15.76 -27.25
CA LEU A 116 13.09 16.36 -25.93
C LEU A 116 12.48 17.76 -25.94
N ILE A 117 11.76 18.15 -24.89
CA ILE A 117 11.28 19.54 -24.76
C ILE A 117 12.47 20.50 -24.61
N ASP A 118 12.36 21.69 -25.19
CA ASP A 118 13.41 22.72 -25.12
C ASP A 118 13.62 23.23 -23.68
N ASN A 119 12.54 23.39 -22.91
CA ASN A 119 12.60 23.88 -21.55
C ASN A 119 11.60 23.19 -20.61
N SER A 120 12.05 22.09 -19.99
CA SER A 120 11.27 21.35 -18.99
C SER A 120 11.10 22.09 -17.65
N ASP A 121 11.83 23.18 -17.40
CA ASP A 121 11.65 24.00 -16.19
C ASP A 121 10.39 24.90 -16.29
N ALA A 122 9.85 25.09 -17.51
CA ALA A 122 8.60 25.84 -17.77
C ALA A 122 7.33 25.01 -17.56
N VAL A 123 7.42 23.69 -17.40
CA VAL A 123 6.26 22.83 -17.16
C VAL A 123 5.63 23.22 -15.82
N ASP A 124 4.33 23.52 -15.84
CA ASP A 124 3.55 23.98 -14.69
C ASP A 124 2.65 22.87 -14.11
N ALA A 125 2.26 23.03 -12.85
CA ALA A 125 1.35 22.10 -12.21
C ALA A 125 -0.04 22.15 -12.86
N GLY A 126 -0.70 20.99 -12.95
CA GLY A 126 -1.98 20.82 -13.62
C GLY A 126 -1.87 20.50 -15.11
N GLU A 127 -0.69 20.63 -15.73
CA GLU A 127 -0.48 20.15 -17.09
C GLU A 127 -0.66 18.62 -17.18
N THR A 128 -1.31 18.15 -18.24
CA THR A 128 -1.45 16.72 -18.51
C THR A 128 -0.11 16.11 -18.90
N VAL A 129 0.21 14.96 -18.30
CA VAL A 129 1.41 14.18 -18.59
C VAL A 129 1.10 12.71 -18.77
N TYR A 130 1.94 12.05 -19.55
CA TYR A 130 1.86 10.60 -19.76
C TYR A 130 3.19 9.96 -19.38
N VAL A 131 3.15 8.75 -18.83
CA VAL A 131 4.35 7.95 -18.59
C VAL A 131 4.25 6.71 -19.46
N SER A 132 5.29 6.44 -20.24
CA SER A 132 5.40 5.18 -20.98
C SER A 132 6.48 4.29 -20.40
N GLY A 133 6.27 2.99 -20.50
CA GLY A 133 7.24 2.00 -20.04
C GLY A 133 6.76 0.57 -20.22
N TYR A 134 7.59 -0.36 -19.78
CA TYR A 134 7.37 -1.80 -19.84
C TYR A 134 7.27 -2.35 -18.42
N PRO A 135 6.08 -2.31 -17.80
CA PRO A 135 5.87 -2.84 -16.46
C PRO A 135 6.19 -4.33 -16.39
N LEU A 136 6.64 -4.76 -15.22
CA LEU A 136 6.83 -6.16 -14.90
C LEU A 136 5.49 -6.90 -15.02
N SER A 137 5.44 -7.89 -15.92
CA SER A 137 4.39 -8.90 -15.96
C SER A 137 4.98 -10.22 -15.49
N SER A 138 4.32 -10.84 -14.52
CA SER A 138 4.70 -12.15 -13.97
C SER A 138 3.93 -13.32 -14.60
N THR A 139 2.93 -13.03 -15.43
CA THR A 139 2.03 -14.01 -16.06
C THR A 139 2.29 -14.16 -17.56
N ILE A 140 3.09 -13.27 -18.15
CA ILE A 140 3.42 -13.26 -19.58
C ILE A 140 4.93 -13.04 -19.67
N SER A 141 5.64 -13.89 -20.43
CA SER A 141 7.09 -13.80 -20.61
C SER A 141 7.54 -12.47 -21.25
N ASN A 142 6.60 -11.73 -21.85
CA ASN A 142 6.84 -10.47 -22.54
C ASN A 142 6.08 -9.35 -21.81
N SER A 143 6.80 -8.27 -21.45
CA SER A 143 6.18 -7.08 -20.87
C SER A 143 5.34 -6.35 -21.91
N ILE A 144 4.15 -5.90 -21.51
CA ILE A 144 3.25 -5.15 -22.38
C ILE A 144 3.58 -3.66 -22.23
N PHE A 145 3.75 -2.96 -23.36
CA PHE A 145 3.88 -1.50 -23.37
C PHE A 145 2.72 -0.84 -22.63
N ALA A 146 3.04 -0.09 -21.59
CA ALA A 146 2.10 0.70 -20.81
C ALA A 146 2.24 2.18 -21.13
N PHE A 147 1.11 2.87 -21.10
CA PHE A 147 1.01 4.31 -21.31
C PHE A 147 -0.07 4.84 -20.37
N VAL A 148 0.36 5.56 -19.34
CA VAL A 148 -0.49 5.96 -18.23
C VAL A 148 -0.63 7.47 -18.22
N LYS A 149 -1.87 7.99 -18.21
CA LYS A 149 -2.18 9.42 -18.09
C LYS A 149 -2.15 9.87 -16.63
N GLY A 150 -1.80 11.13 -16.41
CA GLY A 150 -1.87 11.84 -15.14
C GLY A 150 -1.61 13.33 -15.37
N ASP A 151 -1.32 14.05 -14.29
CA ASP A 151 -1.12 15.49 -14.29
C ASP A 151 0.09 15.86 -13.44
N VAL A 152 0.77 16.94 -13.82
CA VAL A 152 1.87 17.51 -13.05
C VAL A 152 1.36 17.99 -11.70
N VAL A 153 2.04 17.55 -10.65
CA VAL A 153 1.82 17.95 -9.26
C VAL A 153 2.61 19.18 -8.90
N SER A 154 3.89 19.13 -9.21
CA SER A 154 4.88 20.10 -8.80
C SER A 154 6.07 19.95 -9.73
N ASN A 155 6.62 21.06 -10.17
CA ASN A 155 7.90 21.13 -10.84
C ASN A 155 8.79 22.03 -9.99
N SER A 156 9.48 21.41 -9.03
CA SER A 156 10.22 22.09 -7.99
C SER A 156 11.50 22.72 -8.54
N SER A 157 11.79 23.94 -8.10
CA SER A 157 13.09 24.57 -8.36
C SER A 157 14.20 23.93 -7.52
N THR A 158 13.82 23.30 -6.41
CA THR A 158 14.72 22.55 -5.53
C THR A 158 14.75 21.07 -5.91
N LYS A 159 15.95 20.55 -6.23
CA LYS A 159 16.14 19.14 -6.58
C LYS A 159 16.06 18.27 -5.33
N GLN A 160 15.17 17.28 -5.32
CA GLN A 160 14.99 16.38 -4.19
C GLN A 160 16.16 15.41 -4.02
N GLN A 161 16.55 15.20 -2.76
CA GLN A 161 17.49 14.16 -2.29
C GLN A 161 18.88 14.13 -2.95
N GLY A 162 19.31 15.19 -3.66
CA GLY A 162 20.54 15.17 -4.46
C GLY A 162 20.47 14.24 -5.70
N LYS A 163 19.43 13.41 -5.83
CA LYS A 163 19.26 12.44 -6.93
C LYS A 163 18.68 13.03 -8.22
N GLY A 164 18.40 14.34 -8.23
CA GLY A 164 17.95 15.08 -9.41
C GLY A 164 16.43 15.07 -9.65
N TYR A 165 15.64 14.43 -8.79
CA TYR A 165 14.18 14.43 -8.88
C TYR A 165 13.60 15.82 -8.62
N SER A 166 12.86 16.38 -9.57
CA SER A 166 12.26 17.72 -9.44
C SER A 166 10.83 17.78 -9.93
N LEU A 167 10.45 16.88 -10.85
CA LEU A 167 9.08 16.79 -11.35
C LEU A 167 8.31 15.76 -10.53
N ILE A 168 7.12 16.13 -10.06
CA ILE A 168 6.17 15.28 -9.36
C ILE A 168 4.90 15.20 -10.20
N TYR A 169 4.33 14.02 -10.40
CA TYR A 169 3.09 13.83 -11.19
C TYR A 169 2.22 12.67 -10.68
N SER A 170 0.93 12.66 -11.06
CA SER A 170 -0.12 11.80 -10.48
C SER A 170 -0.28 10.40 -11.11
N ASN A 171 0.50 10.06 -12.14
CA ASN A 171 0.29 8.86 -12.97
C ASN A 171 0.34 7.55 -12.16
N ASN A 172 -0.57 6.62 -12.39
CA ASN A 172 -0.54 5.34 -11.67
C ASN A 172 0.52 4.37 -12.27
N THR A 173 1.81 4.62 -12.01
CA THR A 173 2.90 3.80 -12.55
C THR A 173 3.05 2.47 -11.81
N LEU A 174 3.68 1.49 -12.48
CA LEU A 174 3.93 0.14 -11.96
C LEU A 174 5.44 -0.17 -12.01
N PRO A 175 5.94 -1.11 -11.17
CA PRO A 175 7.32 -1.59 -11.27
C PRO A 175 7.69 -1.96 -12.71
N GLY A 176 8.85 -1.49 -13.20
CA GLY A 176 9.29 -1.61 -14.60
C GLY A 176 9.14 -0.34 -15.44
N HIS A 177 8.35 0.65 -15.00
CA HIS A 177 8.31 1.97 -15.63
C HIS A 177 9.59 2.80 -15.39
N SER A 178 10.40 2.46 -14.38
CA SER A 178 11.65 3.16 -14.05
C SER A 178 12.56 3.31 -15.26
N GLY A 179 12.91 4.55 -15.58
CA GLY A 179 13.69 4.94 -16.77
C GLY A 179 12.86 5.28 -18.00
N GLY A 180 11.55 5.05 -17.96
CA GLY A 180 10.62 5.39 -19.03
C GLY A 180 10.44 6.91 -19.20
N PRO A 181 10.16 7.38 -20.42
CA PRO A 181 9.93 8.79 -20.68
C PRO A 181 8.58 9.28 -20.13
N VAL A 182 8.60 10.51 -19.63
CA VAL A 182 7.41 11.29 -19.26
C VAL A 182 7.14 12.29 -20.37
N TRP A 183 5.92 12.29 -20.90
CA TRP A 183 5.49 13.01 -22.08
C TRP A 183 4.55 14.16 -21.73
N ASN A 184 4.63 15.27 -22.46
CA ASN A 184 3.56 16.27 -22.51
C ASN A 184 2.51 15.91 -23.60
N ASP A 185 1.48 16.73 -23.72
CA ASP A 185 0.43 16.60 -24.73
C ASP A 185 0.88 16.95 -26.17
N LYS A 186 2.13 17.40 -26.36
CA LYS A 186 2.73 17.66 -27.69
C LYS A 186 3.59 16.49 -28.19
N GLY A 187 3.67 15.40 -27.43
CA GLY A 187 4.50 14.25 -27.79
C GLY A 187 6.00 14.46 -27.52
N GLU A 188 6.35 15.37 -26.63
CA GLU A 188 7.73 15.68 -26.24
C GLU A 188 8.03 15.09 -24.87
N VAL A 189 9.26 14.60 -24.69
CA VAL A 189 9.75 14.11 -23.39
C VAL A 189 10.11 15.30 -22.52
N ILE A 190 9.49 15.39 -21.34
CA ILE A 190 9.73 16.45 -20.35
C ILE A 190 10.60 15.98 -19.18
N ALA A 191 10.58 14.68 -18.89
CA ALA A 191 11.33 14.07 -17.80
C ALA A 191 11.53 12.57 -18.03
N ILE A 192 12.38 11.97 -17.21
CA ILE A 192 12.54 10.52 -17.10
C ILE A 192 11.94 10.06 -15.77
N HIS A 193 11.00 9.13 -15.81
CA HIS A 193 10.40 8.54 -14.62
C HIS A 193 11.44 7.75 -13.84
N GLY A 194 11.54 7.95 -12.52
CA GLY A 194 12.47 7.16 -11.72
C GLY A 194 11.86 6.48 -10.52
N GLN A 195 11.01 7.16 -9.75
CA GLN A 195 10.37 6.57 -8.57
C GLN A 195 8.86 6.75 -8.68
N GLY A 196 8.11 5.66 -8.50
CA GLY A 196 6.68 5.73 -8.22
C GLY A 196 6.43 5.84 -6.73
N ASP A 197 5.18 6.14 -6.38
CA ASP A 197 4.68 6.12 -5.02
C ASP A 197 4.97 4.74 -4.41
N VAL A 198 5.89 4.70 -3.44
CA VAL A 198 6.21 3.47 -2.70
C VAL A 198 5.17 3.35 -1.61
N ASP A 199 4.49 2.20 -1.53
CA ASP A 199 3.50 1.86 -0.49
C ASP A 199 4.06 2.27 0.90
N THR A 200 3.74 3.49 1.35
CA THR A 200 4.30 4.05 2.57
C THR A 200 3.59 3.38 3.72
N LYS A 201 4.22 2.33 4.26
CA LYS A 201 3.98 1.68 5.57
C LYS A 201 2.67 2.16 6.19
N LEU A 202 1.54 1.69 5.66
CA LEU A 202 0.25 2.07 6.21
C LEU A 202 0.16 1.48 7.62
N GLU A 203 -0.32 2.33 8.51
CA GLU A 203 -0.36 2.16 9.96
C GLU A 203 -0.93 0.81 10.38
N LYS A 204 -0.58 0.38 11.60
CA LYS A 204 -1.37 -0.59 12.38
C LYS A 204 -2.82 -0.08 12.46
N THR A 205 -3.66 -0.50 11.54
CA THR A 205 -5.12 -0.40 11.67
C THR A 205 -5.64 -1.82 11.88
N MET A 206 -6.90 -1.97 12.31
CA MET A 206 -7.52 -3.29 12.43
C MET A 206 -7.62 -4.03 11.09
N ASN A 207 -7.36 -3.35 9.96
CA ASN A 207 -7.41 -3.89 8.60
C ASN A 207 -6.14 -3.50 7.82
N ASP A 208 -5.07 -4.30 7.94
CA ASP A 208 -3.78 -4.08 7.26
C ASP A 208 -3.88 -4.01 5.70
N GLY A 209 -5.06 -4.26 5.11
CA GLY A 209 -5.29 -4.36 3.66
C GLY A 209 -5.87 -3.10 2.99
N VAL A 210 -6.14 -2.02 3.73
CA VAL A 210 -6.58 -0.75 3.13
C VAL A 210 -5.41 -0.08 2.43
N ARG A 211 -5.56 0.24 1.15
CA ARG A 211 -4.51 0.89 0.36
C ARG A 211 -4.93 2.28 -0.05
N VAL A 212 -4.01 3.22 0.08
CA VAL A 212 -4.18 4.52 -0.54
C VAL A 212 -2.86 4.96 -1.13
N LYS A 213 -2.74 4.94 -2.46
CA LYS A 213 -1.68 5.68 -3.14
C LYS A 213 -1.94 7.17 -2.92
N THR A 214 -0.90 7.91 -2.57
CA THR A 214 -0.88 9.37 -2.70
C THR A 214 -0.92 9.78 -4.17
N GLY A 215 -0.43 8.88 -5.04
CA GLY A 215 -0.35 9.05 -6.48
C GLY A 215 0.91 9.78 -6.93
N PHE A 216 1.87 10.05 -6.04
CA PHE A 216 3.05 10.85 -6.38
C PHE A 216 4.15 10.00 -7.02
N ASN A 217 4.56 10.40 -8.22
CA ASN A 217 5.73 9.86 -8.89
C ASN A 217 6.77 10.95 -9.03
N LEU A 218 8.03 10.56 -9.03
CA LEU A 218 9.17 11.44 -9.17
C LEU A 218 9.85 11.21 -10.52
N GLY A 219 10.09 12.30 -11.24
CA GLY A 219 10.84 12.35 -12.48
C GLY A 219 12.02 13.31 -12.42
N ILE A 220 13.02 13.02 -13.23
CA ILE A 220 14.19 13.88 -13.44
C ILE A 220 13.97 14.64 -14.74
N THR A 221 13.94 15.97 -14.69
CA THR A 221 13.64 16.81 -15.85
C THR A 221 14.70 16.71 -16.93
N VAL A 222 14.28 16.85 -18.19
CA VAL A 222 15.18 16.85 -19.36
C VAL A 222 16.24 17.94 -19.27
N ASN A 223 15.93 19.12 -18.72
CA ASN A 223 16.90 20.20 -18.51
C ASN A 223 18.05 19.75 -17.59
N THR A 224 17.77 18.90 -16.59
CA THR A 224 18.81 18.31 -15.74
C THR A 224 19.71 17.39 -16.55
N PHE A 225 19.14 16.53 -17.38
CA PHE A 225 19.91 15.66 -18.28
C PHE A 225 20.77 16.48 -19.26
N VAL A 226 20.20 17.45 -19.97
CA VAL A 226 20.91 18.26 -20.97
C VAL A 226 22.10 19.00 -20.37
N LYS A 227 21.93 19.59 -19.17
CA LYS A 227 23.03 20.24 -18.43
C LYS A 227 24.15 19.26 -18.09
N LEU A 228 23.81 18.07 -17.60
CA LEU A 228 24.78 17.03 -17.24
C LEU A 228 25.48 16.43 -18.46
N ALA A 229 24.75 16.17 -19.55
CA ALA A 229 25.28 15.66 -20.79
C ALA A 229 26.28 16.63 -21.42
N THR A 230 25.94 17.93 -21.45
CA THR A 230 26.82 19.00 -21.94
C THR A 230 28.10 19.08 -21.10
N ALA A 231 27.97 19.08 -19.77
CA ALA A 231 29.13 19.11 -18.86
C ALA A 231 30.02 17.86 -18.98
N ALA A 232 29.45 16.72 -19.36
CA ALA A 232 30.17 15.48 -19.63
C ALA A 232 30.74 15.38 -21.07
N GLY A 233 30.62 16.44 -21.88
CA GLY A 233 31.13 16.47 -23.26
C GLY A 233 30.33 15.60 -24.24
N ILE A 234 29.10 15.23 -23.90
CA ILE A 234 28.22 14.46 -24.79
C ILE A 234 27.53 15.46 -25.73
N GLY A 235 27.92 15.47 -27.02
CA GLY A 235 27.38 16.40 -28.02
C GLY A 235 25.89 16.22 -28.31
N GLY A 236 25.31 17.06 -29.17
CA GLY A 236 23.92 16.93 -29.62
C GLY A 236 22.85 17.41 -28.62
N TYR A 237 23.26 17.98 -27.50
CA TYR A 237 22.37 18.60 -26.51
C TYR A 237 22.82 20.03 -26.25
N THR A 238 21.91 20.99 -26.37
CA THR A 238 22.19 22.41 -26.12
C THR A 238 21.30 22.87 -24.96
N PRO A 239 21.88 23.28 -23.82
CA PRO A 239 21.09 23.81 -22.72
C PRO A 239 20.40 25.11 -23.12
N VAL A 240 19.08 25.17 -22.97
CA VAL A 240 18.38 26.45 -22.99
C VAL A 240 18.62 27.13 -21.65
N VAL A 241 19.29 28.28 -21.66
CA VAL A 241 19.46 29.10 -20.46
C VAL A 241 18.15 29.82 -20.20
N VAL A 242 17.36 29.29 -19.26
CA VAL A 242 16.16 29.97 -18.77
C VAL A 242 16.35 30.29 -17.30
N THR A 243 16.15 31.54 -16.93
CA THR A 243 16.18 31.98 -15.53
C THR A 243 15.02 31.31 -14.80
N ALA A 244 15.32 30.36 -13.90
CA ALA A 244 14.30 29.69 -13.11
C ALA A 244 13.57 30.70 -12.23
N LYS A 245 12.26 30.88 -12.44
CA LYS A 245 11.42 31.66 -11.53
C LYS A 245 11.21 30.85 -10.24
N PRO A 246 11.31 31.46 -9.05
CA PRO A 246 10.96 30.78 -7.81
C PRO A 246 9.52 30.27 -7.85
N LYS A 247 9.30 29.00 -7.50
CA LYS A 247 7.98 28.34 -7.44
C LYS A 247 7.70 27.90 -5.99
N PRO A 248 7.48 28.85 -5.06
CA PRO A 248 7.53 28.56 -3.62
C PRO A 248 6.43 27.61 -3.14
N VAL A 249 5.27 27.56 -3.80
CA VAL A 249 4.19 26.63 -3.43
C VAL A 249 4.54 25.21 -3.89
N GLU A 250 5.06 25.09 -5.11
CA GLU A 250 5.51 23.84 -5.71
C GLU A 250 6.69 23.25 -4.94
N ASP A 251 7.62 24.09 -4.48
CA ASP A 251 8.74 23.70 -3.62
C ASP A 251 8.24 23.16 -2.25
N LEU A 252 7.18 23.75 -1.68
CA LEU A 252 6.55 23.25 -0.43
C LEU A 252 5.82 21.92 -0.65
N ILE A 253 5.11 21.76 -1.78
CA ILE A 253 4.50 20.48 -2.17
C ILE A 253 5.57 19.41 -2.36
N ALA A 254 6.68 19.76 -3.00
CA ALA A 254 7.82 18.86 -3.17
C ALA A 254 8.42 18.45 -1.82
N SER A 255 8.65 19.41 -0.93
CA SER A 255 9.10 19.16 0.44
C SER A 255 8.16 18.22 1.21
N ALA A 256 6.85 18.35 1.03
CA ALA A 256 5.88 17.46 1.67
C ALA A 256 6.05 15.99 1.24
N VAL A 257 6.25 15.71 -0.05
CA VAL A 257 6.51 14.33 -0.54
C VAL A 257 7.78 13.75 0.09
N LEU A 258 8.83 14.57 0.25
CA LEU A 258 10.04 14.12 0.93
C LEU A 258 9.80 13.82 2.41
N LYS A 259 9.06 14.68 3.11
CA LYS A 259 8.73 14.51 4.53
C LYS A 259 7.85 13.29 4.76
N GLU A 260 6.94 12.99 3.86
CA GLU A 260 6.13 11.78 3.89
C GLU A 260 6.99 10.52 3.86
N SER A 261 8.00 10.47 2.99
CA SER A 261 8.94 9.33 2.95
C SER A 261 9.71 9.10 4.27
N LYS A 262 9.81 10.15 5.09
CA LYS A 262 10.44 10.13 6.43
C LYS A 262 9.44 9.98 7.58
N GLY A 263 8.14 9.95 7.28
CA GLY A 263 7.06 9.95 8.28
C GLY A 263 6.89 11.28 9.04
N ASP A 264 7.43 12.39 8.52
CA ASP A 264 7.33 13.72 9.14
C ASP A 264 6.01 14.42 8.76
N TYR A 265 4.90 13.87 9.24
CA TYR A 265 3.57 14.40 8.93
C TYR A 265 3.32 15.78 9.55
N ARG A 266 3.95 16.11 10.68
CA ARG A 266 3.86 17.46 11.27
C ARG A 266 4.53 18.48 10.36
N GLY A 267 5.72 18.17 9.84
CA GLY A 267 6.42 19.03 8.89
C GLY A 267 5.64 19.21 7.58
N ILE A 268 4.87 18.20 7.13
CA ILE A 268 3.97 18.35 5.98
C ILE A 268 2.87 19.36 6.28
N VAL A 269 2.21 19.25 7.45
CA VAL A 269 1.16 20.21 7.85
C VAL A 269 1.71 21.64 7.84
N THR A 270 2.88 21.87 8.44
CA THR A 270 3.54 23.18 8.45
C THR A 270 3.82 23.71 7.04
N ASP A 271 4.31 22.87 6.13
CA ASP A 271 4.57 23.29 4.74
C ASP A 271 3.28 23.66 4.01
N MET A 272 2.21 22.89 4.21
CA MET A 272 0.92 23.13 3.57
C MET A 272 0.21 24.36 4.15
N ASP A 273 0.36 24.65 5.44
CA ASP A 273 -0.12 25.89 6.07
C ASP A 273 0.56 27.12 5.45
N ARG A 274 1.88 27.03 5.22
CA ARG A 274 2.65 28.07 4.54
C ARG A 274 2.21 28.20 3.08
N ALA A 275 1.96 27.09 2.38
CA ALA A 275 1.51 27.10 1.00
C ALA A 275 0.12 27.75 0.85
N ILE A 276 -0.81 27.47 1.77
CA ILE A 276 -2.13 28.13 1.85
C ILE A 276 -1.95 29.64 2.06
N SER A 277 -1.13 30.03 3.02
CA SER A 277 -0.86 31.45 3.32
C SER A 277 -0.28 32.22 2.13
N LEU A 278 0.51 31.56 1.27
CA LEU A 278 1.04 32.16 0.04
C LEU A 278 -0.05 32.33 -1.02
N ARG A 279 -1.00 31.39 -1.12
CA ARG A 279 -2.11 31.43 -2.10
C ARG A 279 -3.19 32.45 -1.71
N GLU A 280 -3.52 32.59 -0.43
CA GLU A 280 -4.51 33.57 0.05
C GLU A 280 -4.10 35.03 -0.28
N ARG A 281 -2.80 35.29 -0.43
CA ARG A 281 -2.25 36.59 -0.84
C ARG A 281 -2.31 36.83 -2.36
N SER A 282 -2.81 35.88 -3.15
CA SER A 282 -2.96 35.98 -4.60
C SER A 282 -4.32 35.40 -5.05
N PRO A 283 -5.44 36.11 -4.80
CA PRO A 283 -6.80 35.53 -4.84
C PRO A 283 -7.33 35.13 -6.22
N ASN A 284 -6.62 35.41 -7.32
CA ASN A 284 -7.13 35.25 -8.68
C ASN A 284 -6.97 33.83 -9.27
N SER A 285 -6.75 32.82 -8.43
CA SER A 285 -6.66 31.43 -8.91
C SER A 285 -7.34 30.48 -7.92
N ILE A 286 -8.60 30.16 -8.19
CA ILE A 286 -9.20 28.89 -7.74
C ILE A 286 -8.47 27.79 -8.54
N ASP A 287 -7.27 27.47 -8.05
CA ASP A 287 -6.27 26.66 -8.75
C ASP A 287 -6.38 25.19 -8.30
N PHE A 288 -6.18 24.29 -9.26
CA PHE A 288 -5.91 22.87 -9.05
C PHE A 288 -4.87 22.63 -7.93
N GLN A 289 -3.87 23.50 -7.82
CA GLN A 289 -2.89 23.43 -6.73
C GLN A 289 -3.49 23.66 -5.35
N THR A 290 -4.46 24.56 -5.20
CA THR A 290 -5.08 24.84 -3.90
C THR A 290 -5.85 23.63 -3.38
N ALA A 291 -6.66 22.97 -4.24
CA ALA A 291 -7.31 21.70 -3.90
C ALA A 291 -6.29 20.67 -3.43
N ARG A 292 -5.14 20.62 -4.10
CA ARG A 292 -4.07 19.68 -3.81
C ARG A 292 -3.37 19.92 -2.48
N ILE A 293 -3.16 21.18 -2.10
CA ILE A 293 -2.57 21.54 -0.81
C ILE A 293 -3.45 21.04 0.33
N TYR A 294 -4.77 21.30 0.26
CA TYR A 294 -5.71 20.79 1.24
C TYR A 294 -5.72 19.26 1.27
N TYR A 295 -5.72 18.61 0.10
CA TYR A 295 -5.65 17.15 0.03
C TYR A 295 -4.40 16.57 0.72
N ILE A 296 -3.20 17.11 0.45
CA ILE A 296 -1.95 16.67 1.08
C ILE A 296 -1.98 16.92 2.60
N ARG A 297 -2.46 18.09 3.03
CA ARG A 297 -2.59 18.41 4.47
C ARG A 297 -3.59 17.49 5.16
N GLY A 298 -4.69 17.14 4.49
CA GLY A 298 -5.71 16.21 4.98
C GLY A 298 -5.14 14.80 5.19
N ILE A 299 -4.32 14.29 4.27
CA ILE A 299 -3.60 13.02 4.46
C ILE A 299 -2.70 13.10 5.70
N ALA A 300 -1.89 14.15 5.80
CA ALA A 300 -0.95 14.32 6.92
C ALA A 300 -1.68 14.44 8.28
N LYS A 301 -2.77 15.21 8.36
CA LYS A 301 -3.62 15.31 9.56
C LYS A 301 -4.25 13.97 9.92
N SER A 302 -4.72 13.22 8.92
CA SER A 302 -5.22 11.86 9.15
C SER A 302 -4.16 11.01 9.82
N LYS A 303 -2.90 11.02 9.32
CA LYS A 303 -1.76 10.29 9.92
C LYS A 303 -1.37 10.76 11.31
N LEU A 304 -1.70 12.00 11.66
CA LEU A 304 -1.53 12.55 13.01
C LEU A 304 -2.73 12.28 13.94
N ASN A 305 -3.70 11.49 13.49
CA ASN A 305 -4.97 11.22 14.18
C ASN A 305 -5.86 12.46 14.39
N ASP A 306 -5.63 13.55 13.66
CA ASP A 306 -6.54 14.68 13.57
C ASP A 306 -7.62 14.39 12.51
N ALA A 307 -8.58 13.54 12.89
CA ALA A 307 -9.61 13.08 11.97
C ALA A 307 -10.56 14.20 11.52
N GLN A 308 -10.88 15.15 12.40
CA GLN A 308 -11.77 16.27 12.07
C GLN A 308 -11.08 17.30 11.17
N GLY A 309 -9.82 17.64 11.45
CA GLY A 309 -9.04 18.52 10.59
C GLY A 309 -8.75 17.90 9.22
N ALA A 310 -8.54 16.58 9.16
CA ALA A 310 -8.42 15.85 7.90
C ALA A 310 -9.72 15.87 7.08
N LEU A 311 -10.87 15.67 7.73
CA LEU A 311 -12.18 15.72 7.09
C LEU A 311 -12.42 17.10 6.48
N ALA A 312 -12.20 18.17 7.25
CA ALA A 312 -12.37 19.55 6.78
C ALA A 312 -11.47 19.86 5.57
N ASP A 313 -10.23 19.37 5.57
CA ASP A 313 -9.30 19.55 4.46
C ASP A 313 -9.75 18.77 3.21
N PHE A 314 -10.22 17.53 3.36
CA PHE A 314 -10.78 16.78 2.22
C PHE A 314 -12.05 17.42 1.66
N ASP A 315 -12.94 17.92 2.53
CA ASP A 315 -14.14 18.63 2.11
C ASP A 315 -13.78 19.90 1.32
N ARG A 316 -12.79 20.66 1.79
CA ARG A 316 -12.31 21.85 1.08
C ARG A 316 -11.67 21.51 -0.26
N ALA A 317 -10.86 20.44 -0.30
CA ALA A 317 -10.26 19.95 -1.55
C ALA A 317 -11.34 19.55 -2.57
N ILE A 318 -12.41 18.89 -2.14
CA ILE A 318 -13.55 18.50 -2.99
C ILE A 318 -14.36 19.71 -3.44
N GLN A 319 -14.56 20.70 -2.57
CA GLN A 319 -15.26 21.93 -2.93
C GLN A 319 -14.53 22.68 -4.05
N ILE A 320 -13.19 22.66 -4.04
CA ILE A 320 -12.36 23.31 -5.07
C ILE A 320 -12.28 22.43 -6.33
N ASN A 321 -12.09 21.12 -6.17
CA ASN A 321 -12.03 20.15 -7.27
C ASN A 321 -12.97 18.95 -7.02
N PRO A 322 -14.23 19.01 -7.48
CA PRO A 322 -15.22 17.97 -7.22
C PRO A 322 -15.02 16.69 -8.04
N ASN A 323 -14.06 16.67 -8.97
CA ASN A 323 -13.77 15.55 -9.87
C ASN A 323 -12.44 14.86 -9.51
N SER A 324 -12.05 14.88 -8.23
CA SER A 324 -10.84 14.21 -7.74
C SER A 324 -11.14 12.86 -7.08
N ALA A 325 -11.10 11.77 -7.85
CA ALA A 325 -11.30 10.41 -7.33
C ALA A 325 -10.38 10.07 -6.13
N PRO A 326 -9.08 10.44 -6.11
CA PRO A 326 -8.22 10.17 -4.97
C PRO A 326 -8.72 10.81 -3.67
N VAL A 327 -9.22 12.05 -3.72
CA VAL A 327 -9.69 12.75 -2.51
C VAL A 327 -10.91 12.05 -1.91
N TYR A 328 -11.86 11.62 -2.74
CA TYR A 328 -12.99 10.81 -2.27
C TYR A 328 -12.52 9.49 -1.69
N ASN A 329 -11.59 8.77 -2.34
CA ASN A 329 -11.07 7.51 -1.81
C ASN A 329 -10.41 7.69 -0.43
N HIS A 330 -9.57 8.72 -0.27
CA HIS A 330 -8.92 9.02 1.03
C HIS A 330 -9.92 9.46 2.11
N ARG A 331 -10.91 10.30 1.76
CA ARG A 331 -11.98 10.68 2.70
C ARG A 331 -12.84 9.48 3.09
N GLY A 332 -13.11 8.57 2.17
CA GLY A 332 -13.80 7.31 2.44
C GLY A 332 -13.04 6.43 3.42
N VAL A 333 -11.71 6.32 3.27
CA VAL A 333 -10.84 5.62 4.23
C VAL A 333 -10.89 6.27 5.61
N LEU A 334 -10.77 7.61 5.68
CA LEU A 334 -10.88 8.35 6.93
C LEU A 334 -12.23 8.09 7.62
N LYS A 335 -13.33 8.14 6.87
CA LYS A 335 -14.68 7.90 7.36
C LYS A 335 -14.85 6.48 7.90
N MET A 336 -14.40 5.48 7.15
CA MET A 336 -14.47 4.07 7.56
C MET A 336 -13.62 3.79 8.80
N ASP A 337 -12.35 4.23 8.80
CA ASP A 337 -11.38 3.81 9.79
C ASP A 337 -11.40 4.67 11.06
N LYS A 338 -11.45 6.00 10.92
CA LYS A 338 -11.30 6.91 12.08
C LYS A 338 -12.64 7.45 12.58
N LEU A 339 -13.58 7.74 11.69
CA LEU A 339 -14.88 8.30 12.06
C LEU A 339 -15.98 7.23 12.24
N LYS A 340 -15.73 5.99 11.81
CA LYS A 340 -16.68 4.87 11.83
C LYS A 340 -17.99 5.15 11.04
N ASP A 341 -17.96 6.11 10.13
CA ASP A 341 -19.06 6.45 9.21
C ASP A 341 -19.04 5.50 8.00
N THR A 342 -19.68 4.35 8.17
CA THR A 342 -19.72 3.28 7.15
C THR A 342 -20.47 3.73 5.90
N GLN A 343 -21.59 4.45 6.05
CA GLN A 343 -22.42 4.87 4.92
C GLN A 343 -21.75 6.00 4.13
N GLY A 344 -21.18 6.99 4.81
CA GLY A 344 -20.44 8.05 4.14
C GLY A 344 -19.18 7.56 3.44
N ALA A 345 -18.50 6.54 3.99
CA ALA A 345 -17.40 5.87 3.29
C ALA A 345 -17.86 5.19 2.00
N LEU A 346 -19.00 4.48 2.03
CA LEU A 346 -19.56 3.84 0.84
C LEU A 346 -19.90 4.87 -0.25
N VAL A 347 -20.50 6.00 0.11
CA VAL A 347 -20.81 7.10 -0.81
C VAL A 347 -19.53 7.65 -1.45
N ASP A 348 -18.49 7.88 -0.66
CA ASP A 348 -17.22 8.39 -1.16
C ASP A 348 -16.52 7.40 -2.11
N TYR A 349 -16.49 6.10 -1.78
CA TYR A 349 -15.94 5.10 -2.69
C TYR A 349 -16.72 4.97 -3.99
N ASN A 350 -18.06 5.03 -3.93
CA ASN A 350 -18.90 5.05 -5.13
C ASN A 350 -18.60 6.26 -6.00
N ARG A 351 -18.42 7.44 -5.38
CA ARG A 351 -18.09 8.67 -6.12
C ARG A 351 -16.70 8.62 -6.74
N ALA A 352 -15.70 8.08 -6.03
CA ALA A 352 -14.36 7.87 -6.57
C ALA A 352 -14.39 7.00 -7.84
N ILE A 353 -15.14 5.88 -7.80
CA ILE A 353 -15.30 4.95 -8.92
C ILE A 353 -16.10 5.57 -10.08
N GLN A 354 -17.09 6.41 -9.78
CA GLN A 354 -17.85 7.13 -10.80
C GLN A 354 -16.98 8.15 -11.55
N ILE A 355 -16.09 8.83 -10.84
CA ILE A 355 -15.14 9.80 -11.42
C ILE A 355 -14.07 9.06 -12.24
N ASP A 356 -13.52 7.98 -11.69
CA ASP A 356 -12.52 7.15 -12.34
C ASP A 356 -12.85 5.66 -12.24
N ALA A 357 -13.38 5.11 -13.33
CA ALA A 357 -13.73 3.70 -13.43
C ALA A 357 -12.52 2.74 -13.39
N ASN A 358 -11.29 3.29 -13.48
CA ASN A 358 -10.02 2.58 -13.39
C ASN A 358 -9.31 2.84 -12.04
N ALA A 359 -10.01 3.37 -11.02
CA ALA A 359 -9.47 3.54 -9.67
C ALA A 359 -9.42 2.21 -8.89
N ALA A 360 -8.42 1.36 -9.16
CA ALA A 360 -8.28 0.05 -8.51
C ALA A 360 -8.29 0.10 -6.97
N ASP A 361 -7.66 1.13 -6.38
CA ASP A 361 -7.64 1.33 -4.93
C ASP A 361 -9.04 1.59 -4.36
N ALA A 362 -9.89 2.35 -5.07
CA ALA A 362 -11.25 2.62 -4.62
C ALA A 362 -12.11 1.35 -4.64
N TYR A 363 -11.96 0.49 -5.64
CA TYR A 363 -12.59 -0.84 -5.65
C TYR A 363 -12.09 -1.69 -4.49
N ASN A 364 -10.78 -1.83 -4.30
CA ASN A 364 -10.22 -2.60 -3.17
C ASN A 364 -10.77 -2.09 -1.81
N ASN A 365 -10.75 -0.78 -1.59
CA ASN A 365 -11.21 -0.20 -0.32
C ASN A 365 -12.72 -0.36 -0.11
N ARG A 366 -13.53 -0.23 -1.17
CA ARG A 366 -14.97 -0.54 -1.11
C ARG A 366 -15.22 -2.02 -0.82
N GLY A 367 -14.39 -2.91 -1.38
CA GLY A 367 -14.44 -4.34 -1.10
C GLY A 367 -14.16 -4.66 0.37
N ILE A 368 -13.20 -3.97 1.00
CA ILE A 368 -12.91 -4.09 2.44
C ILE A 368 -14.11 -3.63 3.26
N LEU A 369 -14.68 -2.46 2.94
CA LEU A 369 -15.87 -1.94 3.59
C LEU A 369 -17.03 -2.95 3.51
N LYS A 370 -17.30 -3.47 2.31
CA LYS A 370 -18.35 -4.46 2.08
C LYS A 370 -18.12 -5.74 2.88
N ASN A 371 -16.90 -6.27 2.87
CA ASN A 371 -16.57 -7.50 3.58
C ASN A 371 -16.73 -7.35 5.11
N TYR A 372 -16.13 -6.32 5.69
CA TYR A 372 -15.96 -6.23 7.15
C TYR A 372 -17.00 -5.37 7.85
N LYS A 373 -17.69 -4.45 7.15
CA LYS A 373 -18.67 -3.54 7.75
C LYS A 373 -20.10 -3.80 7.29
N LEU A 374 -20.29 -4.23 6.04
CA LEU A 374 -21.62 -4.49 5.48
C LEU A 374 -21.96 -5.98 5.39
N ASN A 375 -20.99 -6.86 5.63
CA ASN A 375 -21.10 -8.31 5.44
C ASN A 375 -21.56 -8.73 4.02
N ASP A 376 -21.33 -7.87 3.02
CA ASP A 376 -21.63 -8.11 1.61
C ASP A 376 -20.46 -8.86 0.96
N THR A 377 -20.47 -10.18 1.14
CA THR A 377 -19.41 -11.09 0.66
C THR A 377 -19.30 -11.07 -0.86
N GLN A 378 -20.42 -11.10 -1.58
CA GLN A 378 -20.42 -11.16 -3.05
C GLN A 378 -20.01 -9.82 -3.66
N GLY A 379 -20.47 -8.70 -3.10
CA GLY A 379 -20.06 -7.38 -3.54
C GLY A 379 -18.59 -7.11 -3.25
N ALA A 380 -18.04 -7.60 -2.13
CA ALA A 380 -16.62 -7.54 -1.84
C ALA A 380 -15.79 -8.33 -2.87
N LEU A 381 -16.19 -9.57 -3.17
CA LEU A 381 -15.53 -10.40 -4.18
C LEU A 381 -15.52 -9.72 -5.55
N THR A 382 -16.65 -9.12 -5.94
CA THR A 382 -16.79 -8.38 -7.22
C THR A 382 -15.83 -7.19 -7.28
N ASP A 383 -15.75 -6.42 -6.19
CA ASP A 383 -14.85 -5.26 -6.12
C ASP A 383 -13.38 -5.68 -6.13
N TYR A 384 -12.98 -6.74 -5.42
CA TYR A 384 -11.60 -7.24 -5.49
C TYR A 384 -11.24 -7.77 -6.87
N ASN A 385 -12.15 -8.50 -7.54
CA ASN A 385 -11.96 -8.95 -8.91
C ASN A 385 -11.74 -7.78 -9.86
N ARG A 386 -12.53 -6.71 -9.71
CA ARG A 386 -12.40 -5.51 -10.54
C ARG A 386 -11.10 -4.76 -10.29
N ALA A 387 -10.69 -4.62 -9.02
CA ALA A 387 -9.40 -4.02 -8.66
C ALA A 387 -8.23 -4.78 -9.31
N ILE A 388 -8.25 -6.12 -9.28
CA ILE A 388 -7.23 -6.98 -9.89
C ILE A 388 -7.26 -6.92 -11.43
N GLN A 389 -8.44 -6.81 -12.03
CA GLN A 389 -8.56 -6.65 -13.48
C GLN A 389 -7.95 -5.33 -13.97
N ILE A 390 -8.15 -4.25 -13.20
CA ILE A 390 -7.61 -2.92 -13.50
C ILE A 390 -6.10 -2.88 -13.24
N ASP A 391 -5.65 -3.39 -12.09
CA ASP A 391 -4.25 -3.48 -11.70
C ASP A 391 -3.89 -4.94 -11.37
N PRO A 392 -3.40 -5.72 -12.35
CA PRO A 392 -2.96 -7.11 -12.15
C PRO A 392 -1.79 -7.28 -11.18
N ASN A 393 -1.15 -6.18 -10.77
CA ASN A 393 -0.07 -6.10 -9.79
C ASN A 393 -0.54 -5.45 -8.47
N HIS A 394 -1.84 -5.50 -8.16
CA HIS A 394 -2.39 -5.01 -6.90
C HIS A 394 -2.29 -6.06 -5.78
N ALA A 395 -1.15 -6.12 -5.09
CA ALA A 395 -0.89 -7.13 -4.05
C ALA A 395 -1.97 -7.18 -2.94
N PHE A 396 -2.47 -6.02 -2.52
CA PHE A 396 -3.46 -5.95 -1.44
C PHE A 396 -4.83 -6.46 -1.86
N ALA A 397 -5.25 -6.25 -3.12
CA ALA A 397 -6.50 -6.81 -3.63
C ALA A 397 -6.45 -8.35 -3.66
N TYR A 398 -5.31 -8.94 -4.07
CA TYR A 398 -5.11 -10.38 -3.96
C TYR A 398 -5.13 -10.85 -2.50
N TYR A 399 -4.38 -10.19 -1.61
CA TYR A 399 -4.38 -10.50 -0.17
C TYR A 399 -5.79 -10.45 0.44
N ASN A 400 -6.55 -9.38 0.17
CA ASN A 400 -7.90 -9.20 0.69
C ASN A 400 -8.90 -10.22 0.12
N ARG A 401 -8.76 -10.56 -1.17
CA ARG A 401 -9.57 -11.62 -1.80
C ARG A 401 -9.22 -13.00 -1.25
N GLY A 402 -7.94 -13.27 -0.99
CA GLY A 402 -7.48 -14.51 -0.35
C GLY A 402 -8.03 -14.67 1.07
N ASN A 403 -8.05 -13.60 1.86
CA ASN A 403 -8.71 -13.61 3.17
C ASN A 403 -10.22 -13.87 3.04
N LEU A 404 -10.91 -13.17 2.14
CA LEU A 404 -12.34 -13.39 1.88
C LEU A 404 -12.65 -14.85 1.51
N LYS A 405 -11.82 -15.43 0.63
CA LYS A 405 -11.95 -16.83 0.20
C LYS A 405 -11.72 -17.83 1.33
N THR A 406 -10.75 -17.54 2.20
CA THR A 406 -10.44 -18.36 3.38
C THR A 406 -11.59 -18.32 4.38
N ASP A 407 -12.05 -17.11 4.73
CA ASP A 407 -12.91 -16.89 5.88
C ASP A 407 -14.40 -17.11 5.57
N LYS A 408 -14.84 -16.81 4.34
CA LYS A 408 -16.28 -16.76 4.01
C LYS A 408 -16.71 -17.65 2.86
N LEU A 409 -15.80 -18.02 1.95
CA LEU A 409 -16.15 -18.82 0.77
C LEU A 409 -15.65 -20.27 0.87
N ASN A 410 -14.77 -20.56 1.84
CA ASN A 410 -14.10 -21.85 2.01
C ASN A 410 -13.38 -22.33 0.72
N ASP A 411 -12.96 -21.39 -0.14
CA ASP A 411 -12.20 -21.64 -1.37
C ASP A 411 -10.70 -21.68 -1.05
N THR A 412 -10.25 -22.81 -0.52
CA THR A 412 -8.87 -22.98 -0.03
C THR A 412 -7.84 -22.83 -1.16
N GLN A 413 -8.09 -23.42 -2.33
CA GLN A 413 -7.14 -23.37 -3.45
C GLN A 413 -7.07 -21.98 -4.07
N GLY A 414 -8.22 -21.32 -4.25
CA GLY A 414 -8.26 -19.96 -4.74
C GLY A 414 -7.65 -18.95 -3.76
N ALA A 415 -7.74 -19.19 -2.44
CA ALA A 415 -7.08 -18.37 -1.43
C ALA A 415 -5.56 -18.53 -1.47
N LEU A 416 -5.07 -19.77 -1.58
CA LEU A 416 -3.64 -20.06 -1.70
C LEU A 416 -3.03 -19.36 -2.93
N ALA A 417 -3.69 -19.48 -4.09
CA ALA A 417 -3.25 -18.82 -5.32
C ALA A 417 -3.20 -17.28 -5.19
N ASP A 418 -4.20 -16.69 -4.51
CA ASP A 418 -4.22 -15.25 -4.25
C ASP A 418 -3.10 -14.81 -3.31
N PHE A 419 -2.81 -15.57 -2.24
CA PHE A 419 -1.69 -15.25 -1.35
C PHE A 419 -0.34 -15.41 -2.04
N ASP A 420 -0.16 -16.46 -2.85
CA ASP A 420 1.07 -16.67 -3.64
C ASP A 420 1.30 -15.50 -4.59
N ARG A 421 0.24 -15.05 -5.26
CA ARG A 421 0.29 -13.90 -6.16
C ARG A 421 0.60 -12.61 -5.43
N ALA A 422 -0.04 -12.36 -4.29
CA ALA A 422 0.23 -11.20 -3.44
C ALA A 422 1.70 -11.17 -2.97
N ILE A 423 2.27 -12.31 -2.58
CA ILE A 423 3.68 -12.46 -2.19
C ILE A 423 4.63 -12.22 -3.37
N GLN A 424 4.29 -12.73 -4.55
CA GLN A 424 5.10 -12.51 -5.75
C GLN A 424 5.20 -11.01 -6.10
N ILE A 425 4.10 -10.27 -5.92
CA ILE A 425 4.04 -8.83 -6.19
C ILE A 425 4.72 -8.04 -5.06
N ASN A 426 4.42 -8.36 -3.80
CA ASN A 426 4.97 -7.69 -2.63
C ASN A 426 5.56 -8.71 -1.63
N PRO A 427 6.84 -9.10 -1.80
CA PRO A 427 7.49 -10.11 -0.96
C PRO A 427 7.89 -9.62 0.43
N ASN A 428 7.62 -8.36 0.77
CA ASN A 428 8.00 -7.72 2.03
C ASN A 428 6.77 -7.32 2.86
N TYR A 429 5.63 -7.97 2.64
CA TYR A 429 4.41 -7.74 3.41
C TYR A 429 4.10 -8.94 4.31
N ALA A 430 4.46 -8.82 5.58
CA ALA A 430 4.37 -9.89 6.58
C ALA A 430 2.96 -10.50 6.77
N PRO A 431 1.86 -9.72 6.75
CA PRO A 431 0.51 -10.27 6.95
C PRO A 431 0.11 -11.33 5.92
N THR A 432 0.52 -11.21 4.64
CA THR A 432 0.21 -12.24 3.64
C THR A 432 0.85 -13.58 3.97
N TYR A 433 2.12 -13.57 4.40
CA TYR A 433 2.79 -14.80 4.84
C TYR A 433 2.11 -15.39 6.08
N ASN A 434 1.79 -14.57 7.09
CA ASN A 434 1.08 -15.03 8.27
C ASN A 434 -0.28 -15.69 7.92
N ASN A 435 -1.07 -15.07 7.04
CA ASN A 435 -2.39 -15.59 6.69
C ASN A 435 -2.30 -16.83 5.80
N ARG A 436 -1.33 -16.89 4.87
CA ARG A 436 -1.05 -18.11 4.10
C ARG A 436 -0.57 -19.25 5.01
N GLY A 437 0.24 -18.94 6.02
CA GLY A 437 0.66 -19.91 7.05
C GLY A 437 -0.51 -20.46 7.86
N ASN A 438 -1.47 -19.62 8.23
CA ASN A 438 -2.72 -20.07 8.87
C ASN A 438 -3.52 -20.97 7.95
N LEU A 439 -3.74 -20.57 6.69
CA LEU A 439 -4.43 -21.39 5.68
C LEU A 439 -3.78 -22.77 5.52
N LYS A 440 -2.44 -22.82 5.43
CA LYS A 440 -1.68 -24.07 5.35
C LYS A 440 -1.84 -24.94 6.59
N THR A 441 -1.84 -24.34 7.77
CA THR A 441 -2.05 -25.04 9.04
C THR A 441 -3.45 -25.62 9.12
N ASP A 442 -4.46 -24.79 8.87
CA ASP A 442 -5.85 -25.10 9.22
C ASP A 442 -6.59 -25.91 8.14
N LYS A 443 -6.17 -25.79 6.88
CA LYS A 443 -6.92 -26.35 5.73
C LYS A 443 -6.12 -27.31 4.86
N LEU A 444 -4.79 -27.25 4.89
CA LEU A 444 -3.93 -28.06 4.01
C LEU A 444 -3.07 -29.08 4.76
N ASN A 445 -3.02 -29.01 6.10
CA ASN A 445 -2.09 -29.79 6.93
C ASN A 445 -0.61 -29.64 6.52
N ASP A 446 -0.25 -28.58 5.79
CA ASP A 446 1.11 -28.29 5.36
C ASP A 446 1.88 -27.57 6.48
N THR A 447 2.27 -28.37 7.48
CA THR A 447 2.94 -27.87 8.69
C THR A 447 4.31 -27.24 8.37
N GLN A 448 5.07 -27.81 7.43
CA GLN A 448 6.39 -27.30 7.08
C GLN A 448 6.30 -25.98 6.32
N GLY A 449 5.40 -25.89 5.34
CA GLY A 449 5.17 -24.65 4.59
C GLY A 449 4.56 -23.55 5.46
N ALA A 450 3.72 -23.88 6.43
CA ALA A 450 3.20 -22.92 7.40
C ALA A 450 4.30 -22.36 8.30
N LEU A 451 5.20 -23.21 8.80
CA LEU A 451 6.33 -22.76 9.62
C LEU A 451 7.24 -21.80 8.85
N ALA A 452 7.58 -22.14 7.60
CA ALA A 452 8.38 -21.29 6.72
C ALA A 452 7.72 -19.92 6.48
N ASP A 453 6.40 -19.90 6.30
CA ASP A 453 5.64 -18.66 6.13
C ASP A 453 5.64 -17.79 7.40
N PHE A 454 5.43 -18.38 8.58
CA PHE A 454 5.51 -17.63 9.83
C PHE A 454 6.92 -17.09 10.10
N ASP A 455 7.96 -17.89 9.81
CA ASP A 455 9.35 -17.47 9.93
C ASP A 455 9.65 -16.28 9.03
N ARG A 456 9.17 -16.32 7.77
CA ARG A 456 9.32 -15.22 6.83
C ARG A 456 8.56 -13.97 7.26
N ALA A 457 7.34 -14.11 7.78
CA ALA A 457 6.57 -13.00 8.32
C ALA A 457 7.31 -12.29 9.47
N ILE A 458 7.93 -13.06 10.38
CA ILE A 458 8.72 -12.54 11.50
C ILE A 458 10.03 -11.89 11.02
N GLN A 459 10.68 -12.47 10.01
CA GLN A 459 11.88 -11.87 9.42
C GLN A 459 11.58 -10.50 8.79
N ILE A 460 10.45 -10.39 8.09
CA ILE A 460 10.00 -9.14 7.47
C ILE A 460 9.60 -8.12 8.55
N ASN A 461 8.84 -8.54 9.56
CA ASN A 461 8.41 -7.69 10.66
C ASN A 461 8.65 -8.36 12.03
N PRO A 462 9.78 -8.06 12.69
CA PRO A 462 10.12 -8.61 14.01
C PRO A 462 9.19 -8.18 15.16
N ASN A 463 8.23 -7.27 14.88
CA ASN A 463 7.21 -6.80 15.80
C ASN A 463 5.79 -7.27 15.39
N HIS A 464 5.68 -8.35 14.63
CA HIS A 464 4.38 -8.92 14.26
C HIS A 464 3.91 -9.96 15.28
N ALA A 465 3.21 -9.51 16.33
CA ALA A 465 2.75 -10.37 17.43
C ALA A 465 1.89 -11.56 16.98
N PHE A 466 1.03 -11.37 15.96
CA PHE A 466 0.19 -12.44 15.40
C PHE A 466 1.02 -13.60 14.85
N ALA A 467 2.08 -13.32 14.07
CA ALA A 467 2.95 -14.35 13.50
C ALA A 467 3.67 -15.16 14.58
N PHE A 468 4.15 -14.51 15.65
CA PHE A 468 4.72 -15.23 16.80
C PHE A 468 3.68 -16.13 17.46
N LYS A 469 2.49 -15.63 17.78
CA LYS A 469 1.44 -16.45 18.40
C LYS A 469 1.04 -17.62 17.51
N ASN A 470 0.87 -17.42 16.20
CA ASN A 470 0.46 -18.48 15.28
C ASN A 470 1.57 -19.53 15.11
N ARG A 471 2.84 -19.11 14.99
CA ARG A 471 3.99 -20.02 15.00
C ARG A 471 4.09 -20.79 16.32
N GLY A 472 3.82 -20.13 17.45
CA GLY A 472 3.80 -20.76 18.77
C GLY A 472 2.74 -21.85 18.89
N LYS A 473 1.54 -21.61 18.35
CA LYS A 473 0.48 -22.63 18.25
C LYS A 473 0.91 -23.82 17.39
N LEU A 474 1.52 -23.57 16.23
CA LEU A 474 2.02 -24.63 15.36
C LEU A 474 3.12 -25.47 16.05
N LYS A 475 4.08 -24.82 16.71
CA LYS A 475 5.14 -25.48 17.49
C LYS A 475 4.58 -26.29 18.66
N TYR A 476 3.52 -25.80 19.32
CA TYR A 476 2.82 -26.56 20.35
C TYR A 476 2.26 -27.87 19.78
N ALA A 477 1.60 -27.83 18.62
CA ALA A 477 1.08 -29.01 17.94
C ALA A 477 2.20 -29.99 17.54
N GLN A 478 3.38 -29.47 17.15
CA GLN A 478 4.59 -30.26 16.90
C GLN A 478 5.30 -30.75 18.18
N LYS A 479 4.73 -30.52 19.37
CA LYS A 479 5.32 -30.84 20.69
C LYS A 479 6.63 -30.10 20.99
N ASN A 480 6.96 -29.06 20.24
CA ASN A 480 8.07 -28.14 20.54
C ASN A 480 7.61 -27.08 21.55
N PHE A 481 7.43 -27.51 22.80
CA PHE A 481 6.84 -26.68 23.86
C PHE A 481 7.71 -25.49 24.27
N GLN A 482 9.03 -25.65 24.28
CA GLN A 482 9.96 -24.56 24.58
C GLN A 482 9.92 -23.48 23.49
N GLY A 483 9.91 -23.89 22.21
CA GLY A 483 9.75 -22.98 21.09
C GLY A 483 8.40 -22.26 21.09
N ALA A 484 7.32 -22.96 21.46
CA ALA A 484 5.99 -22.36 21.62
C ALA A 484 5.96 -21.32 22.74
N LEU A 485 6.54 -21.64 23.91
CA LEU A 485 6.64 -20.73 25.04
C LEU A 485 7.42 -19.46 24.67
N ALA A 486 8.56 -19.61 23.99
CA ALA A 486 9.37 -18.48 23.52
C ALA A 486 8.59 -17.56 22.57
N ASP A 487 7.83 -18.15 21.64
CA ASP A 487 7.01 -17.40 20.70
C ASP A 487 5.85 -16.68 21.39
N PHE A 488 5.15 -17.32 22.32
CA PHE A 488 4.09 -16.65 23.09
C PHE A 488 4.64 -15.53 23.97
N ASN A 489 5.80 -15.72 24.60
CA ASN A 489 6.49 -14.67 25.36
C ASN A 489 6.80 -13.47 24.47
N ARG A 490 7.32 -13.71 23.26
CA ARG A 490 7.66 -12.64 22.33
C ARG A 490 6.41 -11.91 21.82
N ALA A 491 5.32 -12.63 21.54
CA ALA A 491 4.04 -12.01 21.17
C ALA A 491 3.52 -11.06 22.25
N ILE A 492 3.57 -11.47 23.52
CA ILE A 492 3.16 -10.64 24.68
C ILE A 492 4.11 -9.46 24.91
N GLN A 493 5.41 -9.65 24.68
CA GLN A 493 6.38 -8.54 24.79
C GLN A 493 6.12 -7.46 23.73
N ILE A 494 5.72 -7.87 22.52
CA ILE A 494 5.39 -6.96 21.42
C ILE A 494 4.05 -6.26 21.68
N ASP A 495 3.05 -7.01 22.15
CA ASP A 495 1.72 -6.51 22.48
C ASP A 495 1.26 -7.01 23.86
N PRO A 496 1.46 -6.21 24.92
CA PRO A 496 1.06 -6.54 26.29
C PRO A 496 -0.46 -6.65 26.52
N ASN A 497 -1.27 -6.32 25.52
CA ASN A 497 -2.72 -6.43 25.55
C ASN A 497 -3.24 -7.58 24.68
N TYR A 498 -2.35 -8.43 24.14
CA TYR A 498 -2.75 -9.51 23.25
C TYR A 498 -3.33 -10.73 24.00
N VAL A 499 -4.64 -10.67 24.25
CA VAL A 499 -5.41 -11.66 25.03
C VAL A 499 -5.18 -13.11 24.60
N ASP A 500 -5.18 -13.37 23.29
CA ASP A 500 -5.02 -14.73 22.76
C ASP A 500 -3.63 -15.32 23.01
N ALA A 501 -2.60 -14.47 23.14
CA ALA A 501 -1.25 -14.93 23.48
C ALA A 501 -1.16 -15.32 24.96
N TYR A 502 -1.79 -14.57 25.86
CA TYR A 502 -1.89 -14.93 27.29
C TYR A 502 -2.64 -16.25 27.47
N SER A 503 -3.82 -16.39 26.87
CA SER A 503 -4.59 -17.65 26.98
C SER A 503 -3.85 -18.85 26.39
N SER A 504 -3.16 -18.69 25.26
CA SER A 504 -2.35 -19.77 24.65
C SER A 504 -1.15 -20.14 25.54
N ARG A 505 -0.46 -19.15 26.12
CA ARG A 505 0.65 -19.39 27.05
C ARG A 505 0.19 -20.03 28.36
N GLY A 506 -0.92 -19.55 28.91
CA GLY A 506 -1.53 -20.11 30.13
C GLY A 506 -1.93 -21.56 29.94
N ALA A 507 -2.55 -21.91 28.81
CA ALA A 507 -2.88 -23.29 28.47
C ALA A 507 -1.64 -24.18 28.35
N LEU A 508 -0.58 -23.72 27.69
CA LEU A 508 0.69 -24.43 27.59
C LEU A 508 1.32 -24.66 28.98
N LYS A 509 1.36 -23.61 29.83
CA LYS A 509 1.87 -23.69 31.20
C LYS A 509 1.07 -24.67 32.05
N PHE A 510 -0.26 -24.64 31.93
CA PHE A 510 -1.14 -25.49 32.70
C PHE A 510 -1.04 -26.97 32.30
N ILE A 511 -1.24 -27.26 31.02
CA ILE A 511 -1.40 -28.63 30.52
C ILE A 511 -0.05 -29.34 30.43
N THR A 512 0.98 -28.65 29.92
CA THR A 512 2.24 -29.30 29.56
C THR A 512 3.34 -29.03 30.57
N LEU A 513 3.58 -27.75 30.91
CA LEU A 513 4.72 -27.38 31.76
C LEU A 513 4.43 -27.56 33.25
N LYS A 514 3.15 -27.73 33.63
CA LYS A 514 2.66 -27.82 35.01
C LYS A 514 3.06 -26.61 35.87
N ASP A 515 3.28 -25.45 35.24
CA ASP A 515 3.50 -24.16 35.90
C ASP A 515 2.14 -23.55 36.24
N PHE A 516 1.55 -24.02 37.35
CA PHE A 516 0.19 -23.65 37.74
C PHE A 516 0.07 -22.17 38.14
N GLN A 517 1.08 -21.62 38.81
CA GLN A 517 1.07 -20.20 39.20
C GLN A 517 1.24 -19.29 37.98
N GLY A 518 2.15 -19.63 37.06
CA GLY A 518 2.30 -18.89 35.82
C GLY A 518 1.10 -19.00 34.89
N ALA A 519 0.37 -20.13 34.91
CA ALA A 519 -0.88 -20.29 34.18
C ALA A 519 -2.01 -19.45 34.78
N LEU A 520 -2.14 -19.43 36.12
CA LEU A 520 -3.09 -18.58 36.83
C LEU A 520 -2.90 -17.11 36.46
N ALA A 521 -1.65 -16.62 36.53
CA ALA A 521 -1.32 -15.25 36.18
C ALA A 521 -1.68 -14.90 34.72
N ASP A 522 -1.48 -15.83 33.79
CA ASP A 522 -1.83 -15.64 32.38
C ASP A 522 -3.35 -15.60 32.17
N PHE A 523 -4.12 -16.47 32.84
CA PHE A 523 -5.58 -16.44 32.77
C PHE A 523 -6.17 -15.21 33.44
N ASP A 524 -5.62 -14.79 34.59
CA ASP A 524 -6.02 -13.54 35.26
C ASP A 524 -5.79 -12.33 34.35
N ARG A 525 -4.64 -12.26 33.68
CA ARG A 525 -4.35 -11.19 32.73
C ARG A 525 -5.27 -11.24 31.51
N ALA A 526 -5.58 -12.42 30.98
CA ALA A 526 -6.54 -12.56 29.88
C ALA A 526 -7.93 -12.05 30.28
N ILE A 527 -8.42 -12.39 31.49
CA ILE A 527 -9.70 -11.91 32.04
C ILE A 527 -9.70 -10.40 32.26
N GLN A 528 -8.58 -9.84 32.75
CA GLN A 528 -8.45 -8.40 32.94
C GLN A 528 -8.55 -7.63 31.62
N LEU A 529 -7.99 -8.19 30.54
CA LEU A 529 -8.01 -7.58 29.22
C LEU A 529 -9.33 -7.78 28.48
N ASP A 530 -9.97 -8.95 28.64
CA ASP A 530 -11.25 -9.28 28.05
C ASP A 530 -12.07 -10.14 29.03
N SER A 531 -12.94 -9.46 29.77
CA SER A 531 -13.74 -10.05 30.83
C SER A 531 -15.01 -10.75 30.33
N ASN A 532 -15.28 -10.72 29.03
CA ASN A 532 -16.51 -11.24 28.41
C ASN A 532 -16.28 -12.52 27.58
N LYS A 533 -15.22 -13.28 27.88
CA LYS A 533 -14.96 -14.60 27.29
C LYS A 533 -15.07 -15.72 28.31
N ALA A 534 -16.12 -16.55 28.17
CA ALA A 534 -16.39 -17.69 29.04
C ALA A 534 -15.19 -18.66 29.16
N LEU A 535 -14.45 -18.84 28.06
CA LEU A 535 -13.26 -19.71 27.99
C LEU A 535 -12.22 -19.40 29.08
N PHE A 536 -11.96 -18.13 29.40
CA PHE A 536 -10.88 -17.80 30.34
C PHE A 536 -11.26 -18.16 31.78
N TYR A 537 -12.50 -17.89 32.17
CA TYR A 537 -13.02 -18.29 33.48
C TYR A 537 -13.09 -19.82 33.57
N HIS A 538 -13.57 -20.49 32.53
CA HIS A 538 -13.56 -21.95 32.47
C HIS A 538 -12.16 -22.54 32.68
N LEU A 539 -11.13 -22.06 31.95
CA LEU A 539 -9.75 -22.53 32.10
C LEU A 539 -9.17 -22.25 33.50
N ARG A 540 -9.48 -21.08 34.07
CA ARG A 540 -9.06 -20.74 35.44
C ARG A 540 -9.80 -21.57 36.49
N GLY A 541 -11.08 -21.86 36.27
CA GLY A 541 -11.90 -22.72 37.13
C GLY A 541 -11.36 -24.15 37.20
N ILE A 542 -10.97 -24.74 36.06
CA ILE A 542 -10.34 -26.07 36.02
C ILE A 542 -9.03 -26.06 36.82
N LEU A 543 -8.20 -25.04 36.62
CA LEU A 543 -6.93 -24.89 37.32
C LEU A 543 -7.13 -24.80 38.85
N LYS A 544 -8.11 -23.98 39.28
CA LYS A 544 -8.47 -23.82 40.71
C LYS A 544 -9.01 -25.11 41.31
N THR A 545 -9.89 -25.81 40.59
CA THR A 545 -10.48 -27.09 41.02
C THR A 545 -9.38 -28.14 41.26
N HIS A 546 -8.54 -28.39 40.27
CA HIS A 546 -7.68 -29.58 40.29
C HIS A 546 -6.27 -29.36 40.81
N LYS A 547 -5.76 -28.12 40.84
CA LYS A 547 -4.35 -27.84 41.16
C LYS A 547 -4.16 -26.88 42.33
N LEU A 548 -5.03 -25.88 42.46
CA LEU A 548 -4.92 -24.88 43.53
C LEU A 548 -5.79 -25.20 44.76
N LYS A 549 -6.69 -26.19 44.65
CA LYS A 549 -7.62 -26.60 45.73
C LYS A 549 -8.47 -25.42 46.25
N ASP A 550 -8.94 -24.59 45.32
CA ASP A 550 -9.82 -23.45 45.58
C ASP A 550 -11.21 -23.71 44.98
N PRO A 551 -12.06 -24.54 45.65
CA PRO A 551 -13.35 -24.91 45.10
C PRO A 551 -14.35 -23.74 45.03
N GLN A 552 -14.24 -22.76 45.94
CA GLN A 552 -15.10 -21.58 45.93
C GLN A 552 -14.75 -20.63 44.79
N GLY A 553 -13.46 -20.36 44.57
CA GLY A 553 -13.02 -19.57 43.44
C GLY A 553 -13.28 -20.26 42.09
N ALA A 554 -13.21 -21.59 42.04
CA ALA A 554 -13.59 -22.35 40.84
C ALA A 554 -15.10 -22.26 40.56
N LEU A 555 -15.94 -22.38 41.59
CA LEU A 555 -17.40 -22.24 41.46
C LEU A 555 -17.76 -20.85 40.91
N ALA A 556 -17.14 -19.80 41.44
CA ALA A 556 -17.33 -18.43 40.96
C ALA A 556 -16.94 -18.28 39.47
N ASP A 557 -15.81 -18.88 39.07
CA ASP A 557 -15.36 -18.86 37.67
C ASP A 557 -16.34 -19.60 36.73
N TYR A 558 -16.81 -20.79 37.11
CA TYR A 558 -17.79 -21.50 36.29
C TYR A 558 -19.14 -20.78 36.21
N ASN A 559 -19.61 -20.19 37.32
CA ASN A 559 -20.81 -19.35 37.30
C ASN A 559 -20.63 -18.18 36.33
N ARG A 560 -19.48 -17.51 36.37
CA ARG A 560 -19.21 -16.38 35.48
C ARG A 560 -19.11 -16.81 34.01
N ALA A 561 -18.52 -17.97 33.73
CA ALA A 561 -18.49 -18.53 32.37
C ALA A 561 -19.91 -18.76 31.82
N ILE A 562 -20.82 -19.30 32.66
CA ILE A 562 -22.22 -19.57 32.31
C ILE A 562 -23.03 -18.27 32.17
N GLU A 563 -22.78 -17.27 33.01
CA GLU A 563 -23.39 -15.95 32.86
C GLU A 563 -23.02 -15.28 31.53
N ILE A 564 -21.77 -15.43 31.11
CA ILE A 564 -21.27 -14.87 29.84
C ILE A 564 -21.84 -15.64 28.65
N ASP A 565 -21.80 -16.97 28.70
CA ASP A 565 -22.34 -17.85 27.67
C ASP A 565 -23.17 -18.98 28.30
N PRO A 566 -24.51 -18.82 28.36
CA PRO A 566 -25.40 -19.84 28.90
C PRO A 566 -25.40 -21.17 28.14
N ASN A 567 -24.83 -21.20 26.93
CA ASN A 567 -24.68 -22.41 26.11
C ASN A 567 -23.29 -23.04 26.23
N TYR A 568 -22.42 -22.55 27.12
CA TYR A 568 -21.07 -23.07 27.30
C TYR A 568 -21.07 -24.40 28.08
N ALA A 569 -21.30 -25.51 27.37
CA ALA A 569 -21.50 -26.85 27.91
C ALA A 569 -20.40 -27.29 28.91
N ASP A 570 -19.14 -27.00 28.58
CA ASP A 570 -17.99 -27.39 29.41
C ASP A 570 -18.06 -26.76 30.82
N ALA A 571 -18.55 -25.52 30.96
CA ALA A 571 -18.67 -24.90 32.27
C ALA A 571 -19.71 -25.60 33.15
N TYR A 572 -20.83 -26.07 32.59
CA TYR A 572 -21.79 -26.89 33.33
C TYR A 572 -21.18 -28.23 33.73
N TYR A 573 -20.51 -28.91 32.78
CA TYR A 573 -19.87 -30.20 33.03
C TYR A 573 -18.89 -30.13 34.20
N TYR A 574 -17.93 -29.19 34.16
CA TYR A 574 -16.92 -29.05 35.20
C TYR A 574 -17.47 -28.47 36.50
N ARG A 575 -18.49 -27.59 36.46
CA ARG A 575 -19.20 -27.14 37.67
C ARG A 575 -19.95 -28.28 38.35
N GLY A 576 -20.56 -29.18 37.58
CA GLY A 576 -21.23 -30.36 38.09
C GLY A 576 -20.28 -31.31 38.80
N ILE A 577 -19.11 -31.58 38.21
CA ILE A 577 -18.03 -32.36 38.84
C ILE A 577 -17.59 -31.70 40.15
N LEU A 578 -17.30 -30.40 40.14
CA LEU A 578 -16.90 -29.64 41.32
C LEU A 578 -17.96 -29.72 42.43
N LYS A 579 -19.23 -29.52 42.09
CA LYS A 579 -20.34 -29.57 43.04
C LYS A 579 -20.45 -30.93 43.71
N LYS A 580 -20.29 -32.00 42.95
CA LYS A 580 -20.35 -33.36 43.49
C LYS A 580 -19.16 -33.66 44.39
N ASP A 581 -17.96 -33.49 43.84
CA ASP A 581 -16.76 -34.09 44.44
C ASP A 581 -16.19 -33.21 45.57
N GLU A 582 -16.27 -31.89 45.45
CA GLU A 582 -15.70 -30.96 46.43
C GLU A 582 -16.76 -30.29 47.33
N LEU A 583 -17.93 -29.94 46.77
CA LEU A 583 -18.97 -29.21 47.52
C LEU A 583 -20.07 -30.11 48.10
N LYS A 584 -20.09 -31.40 47.73
CA LYS A 584 -21.10 -32.40 48.15
C LYS A 584 -22.55 -32.02 47.81
N ASP A 585 -22.76 -31.15 46.83
CA ASP A 585 -24.08 -30.82 46.27
C ASP A 585 -24.42 -31.77 45.12
N ARG A 586 -24.92 -32.96 45.47
CA ARG A 586 -25.32 -33.98 44.48
C ARG A 586 -26.47 -33.49 43.59
N SER A 587 -27.40 -32.73 44.14
CA SER A 587 -28.58 -32.25 43.39
C SER A 587 -28.21 -31.25 42.31
N GLY A 588 -27.41 -30.23 42.65
CA GLY A 588 -26.90 -29.27 41.70
C GLY A 588 -25.93 -29.87 40.70
N ALA A 589 -25.17 -30.89 41.09
CA ALA A 589 -24.30 -31.63 40.17
C ALA A 589 -25.07 -32.37 39.07
N ILE A 590 -26.15 -33.07 39.44
CA ILE A 590 -27.04 -33.76 38.48
C ILE A 590 -27.68 -32.75 37.52
N ASN A 591 -28.19 -31.63 38.04
CA ASN A 591 -28.81 -30.58 37.21
C ASN A 591 -27.81 -29.99 36.20
N ASP A 592 -26.59 -29.68 36.64
CA ASP A 592 -25.56 -29.16 35.74
C ASP A 592 -25.17 -30.18 34.67
N LEU A 593 -25.05 -31.46 35.02
CA LEU A 593 -24.65 -32.50 34.08
C LEU A 593 -25.76 -32.83 33.06
N GLN A 594 -27.03 -32.74 33.46
CA GLN A 594 -28.18 -32.81 32.53
C GLN A 594 -28.13 -31.67 31.51
N GLN A 595 -27.85 -30.45 31.97
CA GLN A 595 -27.72 -29.30 31.08
C GLN A 595 -26.51 -29.42 30.15
N ALA A 596 -25.35 -29.85 30.67
CA ALA A 596 -24.15 -30.11 29.87
C ALA A 596 -24.41 -31.14 28.77
N THR A 597 -25.07 -32.24 29.11
CA THR A 597 -25.47 -33.30 28.17
C THR A 597 -26.33 -32.74 27.03
N LYS A 598 -27.38 -31.98 27.36
CA LYS A 598 -28.25 -31.34 26.37
C LYS A 598 -27.45 -30.43 25.43
N LEU A 599 -26.56 -29.61 25.98
CA LEU A 599 -25.74 -28.69 25.20
C LEU A 599 -24.70 -29.41 24.34
N PHE A 600 -24.00 -30.42 24.85
CA PHE A 600 -23.05 -31.21 24.07
C PHE A 600 -23.72 -31.90 22.87
N GLN A 601 -24.93 -32.42 23.06
CA GLN A 601 -25.71 -32.99 21.95
C GLN A 601 -26.06 -31.93 20.90
N GLN A 602 -26.54 -30.76 21.32
CA GLN A 602 -26.83 -29.64 20.40
C GLN A 602 -25.60 -29.15 19.65
N GLN A 603 -24.42 -29.26 20.26
CA GLN A 603 -23.14 -28.87 19.69
C GLN A 603 -22.48 -29.96 18.84
N GLY A 604 -23.06 -31.16 18.78
CA GLY A 604 -22.47 -32.32 18.08
C GLY A 604 -21.18 -32.84 18.72
N LYS A 605 -20.97 -32.59 20.02
CA LYS A 605 -19.82 -33.11 20.78
C LYS A 605 -20.13 -34.51 21.31
N ASP A 606 -20.22 -35.48 20.40
CA ASP A 606 -20.71 -36.84 20.74
C ASP A 606 -19.91 -37.53 21.84
N ARG A 607 -18.58 -37.35 21.87
CA ARG A 607 -17.73 -37.93 22.92
C ARG A 607 -18.02 -37.31 24.29
N ASP A 608 -18.02 -35.99 24.38
CA ASP A 608 -18.26 -35.27 25.64
C ASP A 608 -19.70 -35.52 26.13
N TYR A 609 -20.66 -35.66 25.21
CA TYR A 609 -22.03 -36.09 25.49
C TYR A 609 -22.06 -37.48 26.15
N GLN A 610 -21.35 -38.47 25.60
CA GLN A 610 -21.32 -39.81 26.20
C GLN A 610 -20.64 -39.81 27.57
N ASP A 611 -19.51 -39.11 27.71
CA ASP A 611 -18.80 -38.98 28.99
C ASP A 611 -19.72 -38.35 30.06
N ALA A 612 -20.51 -37.32 29.69
CA ALA A 612 -21.49 -36.70 30.57
C ALA A 612 -22.67 -37.62 30.93
N ILE A 613 -23.19 -38.38 29.97
CA ILE A 613 -24.27 -39.36 30.20
C ILE A 613 -23.83 -40.47 31.15
N ASP A 614 -22.62 -40.99 30.99
CA ASP A 614 -22.11 -42.08 31.82
C ASP A 614 -21.86 -41.62 33.26
N LEU A 615 -21.36 -40.38 33.43
CA LEU A 615 -21.29 -39.76 34.75
C LEU A 615 -22.69 -39.55 35.36
N LEU A 616 -23.67 -39.12 34.57
CA LEU A 616 -25.03 -38.87 35.04
C LEU A 616 -25.69 -40.15 35.55
N LYS A 617 -25.57 -41.26 34.81
CA LYS A 617 -26.06 -42.58 35.23
C LYS A 617 -25.40 -43.07 36.51
N LYS A 618 -24.12 -42.77 36.71
CA LYS A 618 -23.38 -43.15 37.93
C LYS A 618 -23.82 -42.33 39.15
N TRP A 619 -24.37 -41.14 38.96
CA TRP A 619 -24.70 -40.21 40.05
C TRP A 619 -26.19 -40.19 40.38
N GLN A 620 -27.03 -40.80 39.57
CA GLN A 620 -28.39 -41.21 39.91
C GLN A 620 -28.32 -42.45 40.79
#